data_AF-A0A445BVW8-F1
#
_entry.id   AF-A0A445BVW8-F1
#
_cell.length_a   1.000
_cell.length_b   1.000
_cell.length_c   1.000
_cell.angle_alpha   90.00
_cell.angle_beta   90.00
_cell.angle_gamma   90.00
#
_symmetry.space_group_name_H-M   'P 1'
#
loop_
_entity.id
_entity.type
_entity.pdbx_description
1 polymer ?
#
loop_
_entity_poly.entity_id
_entity_poly.type
_entity_poly.pdbx_seq_one_letter_code
_entity_poly.pdbx_strand_id
1 'polypeptide(L)'
;MAKKMASQGDTSIKDNLRWTEEMDAFFLDALIEECNKRNRVDGTFTTTAYDNVLETLKASFGNHLRKDNLKNRLKTLKDHFGTRPDAKTWMRTPIKHYDNLYFIYGQDRITENIAGSAKERNKSMAKMKKTINLNEDEYQGFDYMLKDGNNYYDKSLGIALKQMLTAERQAETAEKQDMLVERQVLIAEEQIQVAKIQAQAVERGITFLKQSRARIYSENDVYNEIKKLGVVKEIFWSCYRFLCRDERAKGEFFDVPFEDCHGALYDLMKEAGAI
;
A
#
# COMPACT_ATOMS: atom_id res chain seq x y z
N MET A 1 -71.25 -47.46 -34.09
CA MET A 1 -70.94 -46.09 -34.55
C MET A 1 -71.33 -45.11 -33.45
N ALA A 2 -70.35 -44.48 -32.79
CA ALA A 2 -70.61 -43.34 -31.91
C ALA A 2 -69.48 -42.33 -32.08
N LYS A 3 -69.90 -41.08 -32.22
CA LYS A 3 -69.23 -39.96 -32.87
C LYS A 3 -68.15 -39.35 -31.98
N LYS A 4 -66.96 -39.18 -32.53
CA LYS A 4 -65.82 -38.46 -31.95
C LYS A 4 -66.20 -36.98 -31.77
N MET A 5 -66.25 -36.50 -30.53
CA MET A 5 -66.21 -35.06 -30.23
C MET A 5 -64.81 -34.75 -29.70
N ALA A 6 -64.01 -34.10 -30.55
CA ALA A 6 -62.77 -33.48 -30.15
C ALA A 6 -63.12 -32.21 -29.35
N SER A 7 -62.79 -32.19 -28.06
CA SER A 7 -62.71 -30.95 -27.29
C SER A 7 -61.52 -30.17 -27.82
N GLN A 8 -61.81 -28.99 -28.37
CA GLN A 8 -60.83 -28.00 -28.80
C GLN A 8 -59.84 -27.70 -27.68
N GLY A 9 -58.58 -27.54 -28.09
CA GLY A 9 -57.46 -27.31 -27.18
C GLY A 9 -57.64 -26.05 -26.36
N ASP A 10 -57.36 -26.16 -25.06
CA ASP A 10 -56.96 -25.00 -24.28
C ASP A 10 -55.51 -24.70 -24.65
N THR A 11 -55.35 -24.08 -25.81
CA THR A 11 -54.11 -23.39 -26.16
C THR A 11 -53.87 -22.37 -25.06
N SER A 12 -52.95 -22.71 -24.15
CA SER A 12 -52.19 -21.77 -23.34
C SER A 12 -51.49 -20.79 -24.30
N ILE A 13 -52.25 -19.86 -24.85
CA ILE A 13 -51.74 -18.58 -25.31
C ILE A 13 -51.15 -18.01 -24.05
N LYS A 14 -49.82 -18.03 -23.94
CA LYS A 14 -49.11 -17.24 -22.95
C LYS A 14 -49.56 -15.81 -23.22
N ASP A 15 -50.56 -15.35 -22.47
CA ASP A 15 -50.96 -13.96 -22.45
C ASP A 15 -49.68 -13.20 -22.11
N ASN A 16 -49.08 -12.59 -23.13
CA ASN A 16 -47.99 -11.66 -22.97
C ASN A 16 -48.59 -10.43 -22.32
N LEU A 17 -48.84 -10.54 -21.00
CA LEU A 17 -49.34 -9.47 -20.16
C LEU A 17 -48.40 -8.28 -20.34
N ARG A 18 -48.90 -7.27 -21.06
CA ARG A 18 -48.14 -6.06 -21.34
C ARG A 18 -48.32 -5.11 -20.17
N TRP A 19 -47.31 -5.03 -19.33
CA TRP A 19 -47.26 -4.09 -18.22
C TRP A 19 -47.28 -2.65 -18.75
N THR A 20 -48.19 -1.84 -18.23
CA THR A 20 -48.25 -0.40 -18.47
C THR A 20 -47.45 0.35 -17.40
N GLU A 21 -47.13 1.61 -17.66
CA GLU A 21 -46.47 2.49 -16.69
C GLU A 21 -47.34 2.74 -15.45
N GLU A 22 -48.65 2.85 -15.63
CA GLU A 22 -49.61 2.98 -14.55
C GLU A 22 -49.66 1.72 -13.68
N MET A 23 -49.63 0.54 -14.30
CA MET A 23 -49.53 -0.74 -13.59
C MET A 23 -48.22 -0.84 -12.81
N ASP A 24 -47.09 -0.40 -13.39
CA ASP A 24 -45.79 -0.41 -12.71
C ASP A 24 -45.76 0.54 -11.51
N ALA A 25 -46.29 1.76 -11.64
CA ALA A 25 -46.40 2.72 -10.55
C ALA A 25 -47.19 2.11 -9.38
N PHE A 26 -48.40 1.63 -9.68
CA PHE A 26 -49.29 1.03 -8.68
C PHE A 26 -48.68 -0.21 -8.03
N PHE A 27 -48.01 -1.06 -8.82
CA PHE A 27 -47.31 -2.24 -8.33
C PHE A 27 -46.17 -1.89 -7.37
N LEU A 28 -45.36 -0.88 -7.70
CA LEU A 28 -44.25 -0.45 -6.86
C LEU A 28 -44.74 0.25 -5.59
N ASP A 29 -45.81 1.06 -5.68
CA ASP A 29 -46.41 1.71 -4.51
C ASP A 29 -46.98 0.68 -3.53
N ALA A 30 -47.67 -0.36 -4.04
CA ALA A 30 -48.14 -1.46 -3.22
C ALA A 30 -46.98 -2.23 -2.55
N LEU A 31 -45.85 -2.44 -3.26
CA LEU A 31 -44.66 -3.04 -2.67
C LEU A 31 -44.00 -2.15 -1.59
N ILE A 32 -44.03 -0.83 -1.75
CA ILE A 32 -43.59 0.13 -0.72
C ILE A 32 -44.46 0.04 0.52
N GLU A 33 -45.78 -0.07 0.35
CA GLU A 33 -46.71 -0.25 1.46
C GLU A 33 -46.43 -1.56 2.22
N GLU A 34 -46.16 -2.65 1.51
CA GLU A 34 -45.78 -3.92 2.13
C GLU A 34 -44.40 -3.87 2.82
N CYS A 35 -43.46 -3.04 2.34
CA CYS A 35 -42.23 -2.72 3.08
C CYS A 35 -42.55 -2.03 4.41
N ASN A 36 -43.46 -1.06 4.41
CA ASN A 36 -43.88 -0.34 5.63
C ASN A 36 -44.60 -1.26 6.63
N LYS A 37 -45.34 -2.25 6.12
CA LYS A 37 -45.97 -3.32 6.92
C LYS A 37 -45.00 -4.41 7.40
N ARG A 38 -43.70 -4.28 7.13
CA ARG A 38 -42.65 -5.25 7.46
C ARG A 38 -42.84 -6.63 6.81
N ASN A 39 -43.58 -6.71 5.72
CA ASN A 39 -43.77 -7.95 4.94
C ASN A 39 -42.63 -8.22 3.94
N ARG A 40 -41.52 -7.48 4.08
CA ARG A 40 -40.24 -7.71 3.41
C ARG A 40 -39.18 -8.08 4.44
N VAL A 41 -38.62 -9.28 4.31
CA VAL A 41 -37.66 -9.88 5.25
C VAL A 41 -36.41 -10.26 4.46
N ASP A 42 -35.23 -9.88 4.95
CA ASP A 42 -33.92 -10.18 4.33
C ASP A 42 -33.85 -9.85 2.83
N GLY A 43 -34.30 -8.64 2.46
CA GLY A 43 -34.32 -8.18 1.07
C GLY A 43 -35.41 -8.80 0.18
N THR A 44 -36.17 -9.78 0.68
CA THR A 44 -37.17 -10.55 -0.08
C THR A 44 -38.59 -10.30 0.42
N PHE A 45 -39.54 -10.14 -0.51
CA PHE A 45 -40.97 -10.03 -0.17
C PHE A 45 -41.55 -11.39 0.22
N THR A 46 -42.28 -11.43 1.33
CA THR A 46 -42.94 -12.65 1.82
C THR A 46 -44.06 -13.10 0.88
N THR A 47 -44.48 -14.36 0.99
CA THR A 47 -45.65 -14.87 0.25
C THR A 47 -46.89 -14.00 0.50
N THR A 48 -47.09 -13.57 1.74
CA THR A 48 -48.16 -12.66 2.18
C THR A 48 -48.08 -11.31 1.49
N ALA A 49 -46.89 -10.71 1.35
CA ALA A 49 -46.73 -9.47 0.59
C ALA A 49 -47.21 -9.64 -0.85
N TYR A 50 -46.81 -10.74 -1.51
CA TYR A 50 -47.25 -11.01 -2.87
C TYR A 50 -48.75 -11.29 -2.99
N ASP A 51 -49.39 -11.90 -1.98
CA ASP A 51 -50.84 -12.10 -1.96
C ASP A 51 -51.58 -10.77 -1.81
N ASN A 52 -51.17 -9.93 -0.86
CA ASN A 52 -51.77 -8.61 -0.64
C ASN A 52 -51.65 -7.72 -1.89
N VAL A 53 -50.45 -7.67 -2.48
CA VAL A 53 -50.20 -6.89 -3.70
C VAL A 53 -51.01 -7.46 -4.87
N LEU A 54 -51.10 -8.78 -5.00
CA LEU A 54 -51.90 -9.42 -6.04
C LEU A 54 -53.39 -9.06 -5.95
N GLU A 55 -53.97 -9.14 -4.75
CA GLU A 55 -55.38 -8.77 -4.54
C GLU A 55 -55.63 -7.30 -4.87
N THR A 56 -54.71 -6.41 -4.47
CA THR A 56 -54.80 -4.97 -4.76
C THR A 56 -54.71 -4.68 -6.26
N LEU A 57 -53.81 -5.37 -6.97
CA LEU A 57 -53.67 -5.23 -8.42
C LEU A 57 -54.86 -5.81 -9.18
N LYS A 58 -55.41 -6.94 -8.74
CA LYS A 58 -56.60 -7.55 -9.35
C LYS A 58 -57.82 -6.67 -9.22
N ALA A 59 -57.98 -5.97 -8.09
CA ALA A 59 -59.06 -5.02 -7.89
C ALA A 59 -59.00 -3.84 -8.88
N SER A 60 -57.79 -3.41 -9.26
CA SER A 60 -57.58 -2.23 -10.12
C SER A 60 -57.47 -2.55 -11.61
N PHE A 61 -56.87 -3.71 -11.96
CA PHE A 61 -56.52 -4.06 -13.34
C PHE A 61 -57.14 -5.39 -13.83
N GLY A 62 -57.89 -6.09 -12.97
CA GLY A 62 -58.64 -7.30 -13.32
C GLY A 62 -58.00 -8.61 -12.86
N ASN A 63 -58.82 -9.66 -12.81
CA ASN A 63 -58.49 -10.93 -12.14
C ASN A 63 -57.58 -11.89 -12.95
N HIS A 64 -57.06 -11.45 -14.09
CA HIS A 64 -56.17 -12.27 -14.94
C HIS A 64 -54.73 -12.30 -14.42
N LEU A 65 -54.37 -11.41 -13.50
CA LEU A 65 -53.05 -11.34 -12.88
C LEU A 65 -52.82 -12.54 -11.95
N ARG A 66 -51.62 -13.12 -12.03
CA ARG A 66 -51.15 -14.18 -11.15
C ARG A 66 -49.88 -13.76 -10.42
N LYS A 67 -49.60 -14.41 -9.29
CA LYS A 67 -48.40 -14.15 -8.48
C LYS A 67 -47.10 -14.25 -9.30
N ASP A 68 -47.04 -15.16 -10.26
CA ASP A 68 -45.88 -15.32 -11.15
C ASP A 68 -45.67 -14.11 -12.08
N ASN A 69 -46.75 -13.44 -12.51
CA ASN A 69 -46.63 -12.22 -13.31
C ASN A 69 -45.94 -11.11 -12.51
N LEU A 70 -46.28 -10.95 -11.23
CA LEU A 70 -45.69 -9.97 -10.31
C LEU A 70 -44.21 -10.28 -10.07
N LYS A 71 -43.87 -11.53 -9.76
CA LYS A 71 -42.48 -11.96 -9.54
C LYS A 71 -41.61 -11.73 -10.77
N ASN A 72 -42.11 -12.10 -11.95
CA ASN A 72 -41.41 -11.89 -13.22
C ASN A 72 -41.22 -10.40 -13.51
N ARG A 73 -42.24 -9.57 -13.27
CA ARG A 73 -42.14 -8.12 -13.48
C ARG A 73 -41.14 -7.48 -12.53
N LEU A 74 -41.19 -7.82 -11.24
CA LEU A 74 -40.27 -7.30 -10.24
C LEU A 74 -38.82 -7.63 -10.59
N LYS A 75 -38.57 -8.85 -11.09
CA LYS A 75 -37.27 -9.24 -11.63
C LYS A 75 -36.85 -8.33 -12.79
N THR A 76 -37.71 -8.12 -13.79
CA THR A 76 -37.40 -7.22 -14.93
C THR A 76 -37.10 -5.78 -14.48
N LEU A 77 -37.90 -5.22 -13.55
CA LEU A 77 -37.69 -3.88 -13.02
C LEU A 77 -36.36 -3.78 -12.25
N LYS A 78 -36.02 -4.81 -11.46
CA LYS A 78 -34.75 -4.89 -10.74
C LYS A 78 -33.55 -5.02 -11.71
N ASP A 79 -33.68 -5.83 -12.76
CA ASP A 79 -32.64 -5.99 -13.77
C ASP A 79 -32.40 -4.67 -14.53
N HIS A 80 -33.45 -3.96 -14.93
CA HIS A 80 -33.35 -2.63 -15.55
C HIS A 80 -32.77 -1.55 -14.61
N PHE A 81 -33.00 -1.67 -13.31
CA PHE A 81 -32.40 -0.79 -12.31
C PHE A 81 -30.92 -1.10 -12.04
N GLY A 82 -30.54 -2.37 -12.17
CA GLY A 82 -29.17 -2.85 -11.98
C GLY A 82 -28.26 -2.59 -13.17
N THR A 83 -28.81 -2.57 -14.40
CA THR A 83 -28.08 -2.09 -15.57
C THR A 83 -27.85 -0.59 -15.40
N ARG A 84 -26.59 -0.14 -15.42
CA ARG A 84 -26.24 1.28 -15.51
C ARG A 84 -26.26 1.66 -16.99
N PRO A 85 -27.27 2.39 -17.51
CA PRO A 85 -27.13 2.97 -18.84
C PRO A 85 -25.92 3.91 -18.90
N ASP A 86 -25.35 4.11 -20.09
CA ASP A 86 -24.33 5.15 -20.29
C ASP A 86 -24.88 6.52 -19.86
N ALA A 87 -24.02 7.38 -19.28
CA ALA A 87 -24.43 8.69 -18.78
C ALA A 87 -25.20 9.54 -19.82
N LYS A 88 -24.87 9.38 -21.11
CA LYS A 88 -25.56 10.01 -22.25
C LYS A 88 -26.98 9.50 -22.48
N THR A 89 -27.26 8.24 -22.12
CA THR A 89 -28.59 7.61 -22.21
C THR A 89 -29.48 8.02 -21.03
N TRP A 90 -28.92 8.13 -19.82
CA TRP A 90 -29.62 8.66 -18.63
C TRP A 90 -30.14 10.09 -18.82
N MET A 91 -29.37 10.94 -19.49
CA MET A 91 -29.77 12.33 -19.78
C MET A 91 -30.96 12.43 -20.73
N ARG A 92 -31.20 11.40 -21.56
CA ARG A 92 -32.24 11.43 -22.62
C ARG A 92 -33.51 10.69 -22.24
N THR A 93 -33.43 9.71 -21.34
CA THR A 93 -34.58 8.98 -20.82
C THR A 93 -34.39 8.70 -19.33
N PRO A 94 -35.07 9.44 -18.44
CA PRO A 94 -35.07 9.15 -17.01
C PRO A 94 -35.50 7.70 -16.74
N ILE A 95 -34.83 7.00 -15.81
CA ILE A 95 -35.28 5.69 -15.36
C ILE A 95 -36.62 5.86 -14.65
N LYS A 96 -37.66 5.28 -15.23
CA LYS A 96 -39.02 5.33 -14.68
C LYS A 96 -39.06 4.65 -13.32
N HIS A 97 -39.77 5.26 -12.37
CA HIS A 97 -39.94 4.78 -10.99
C HIS A 97 -38.62 4.57 -10.22
N TYR A 98 -37.58 5.35 -10.55
CA TYR A 98 -36.28 5.29 -9.87
C TYR A 98 -36.42 5.46 -8.35
N ASP A 99 -37.19 6.46 -7.91
CA ASP A 99 -37.35 6.76 -6.48
C ASP A 99 -37.98 5.59 -5.73
N ASN A 100 -39.00 4.95 -6.32
CA ASN A 100 -39.66 3.79 -5.75
C ASN A 100 -38.71 2.58 -5.68
N LEU A 101 -37.95 2.32 -6.76
CA LEU A 101 -36.98 1.23 -6.81
C LEU A 101 -35.77 1.48 -5.88
N TYR A 102 -35.36 2.74 -5.71
CA TYR A 102 -34.35 3.14 -4.76
C TYR A 102 -34.84 3.00 -3.32
N PHE A 103 -36.09 3.36 -3.03
CA PHE A 103 -36.69 3.18 -1.72
C PHE A 103 -36.71 1.69 -1.32
N ILE A 104 -37.10 0.81 -2.26
CA ILE A 104 -37.14 -0.63 -2.00
C ILE A 104 -35.71 -1.22 -1.93
N TYR A 105 -34.87 -1.01 -2.95
CA TYR A 105 -33.60 -1.75 -3.11
C TYR A 105 -32.32 -0.95 -2.86
N GLY A 106 -32.42 0.33 -2.49
CA GLY A 106 -31.26 1.21 -2.30
C GLY A 106 -30.30 0.71 -1.21
N GLN A 107 -30.84 0.15 -0.13
CA GLN A 107 -30.06 -0.40 0.98
C GLN A 107 -29.45 -1.78 0.64
N ASP A 108 -30.17 -2.62 -0.10
CA ASP A 108 -29.67 -3.92 -0.58
C ASP A 108 -28.44 -3.76 -1.47
N ARG A 109 -28.37 -2.69 -2.28
CA ARG A 109 -27.17 -2.38 -3.09
C ARG A 109 -25.96 -2.01 -2.25
N ILE A 110 -26.16 -1.39 -1.08
CA ILE A 110 -25.07 -1.09 -0.14
C ILE A 110 -24.60 -2.40 0.50
N THR A 111 -25.53 -3.27 0.91
CA THR A 111 -25.22 -4.58 1.50
C THR A 111 -24.59 -5.55 0.50
N GLU A 112 -25.02 -5.63 -0.77
CA GLU A 112 -24.46 -6.54 -1.78
C GLU A 112 -23.04 -6.14 -2.21
N ASN A 113 -22.76 -4.84 -2.32
CA ASN A 113 -21.40 -4.32 -2.58
C ASN A 113 -20.47 -4.48 -1.36
N ILE A 114 -21.00 -4.56 -0.14
CA ILE A 114 -20.24 -4.72 1.10
C ILE A 114 -20.07 -6.21 1.47
N ALA A 115 -21.05 -7.05 1.19
CA ALA A 115 -21.09 -8.47 1.57
C ALA A 115 -20.48 -9.41 0.52
N GLY A 116 -20.16 -8.91 -0.68
CA GLY A 116 -19.66 -9.72 -1.79
C GLY A 116 -20.72 -10.66 -2.36
N SER A 117 -20.47 -11.16 -3.57
CA SER A 117 -21.36 -12.15 -4.21
C SER A 117 -21.56 -13.35 -3.28
N ALA A 118 -22.71 -14.05 -3.37
CA ALA A 118 -22.92 -15.32 -2.65
C ALA A 118 -21.75 -16.32 -2.83
N LYS A 119 -21.08 -16.25 -3.98
CA LYS A 119 -19.87 -17.01 -4.30
C LYS A 119 -18.66 -16.59 -3.46
N GLU A 120 -18.48 -15.30 -3.20
CA GLU A 120 -17.41 -14.76 -2.35
C GLU A 120 -17.67 -15.04 -0.87
N ARG A 121 -18.92 -14.93 -0.41
CA ARG A 121 -19.30 -15.32 0.96
C ARG A 121 -18.99 -16.79 1.23
N ASN A 122 -19.35 -17.68 0.30
CA ASN A 122 -19.06 -19.12 0.43
C ASN A 122 -17.55 -19.44 0.46
N LYS A 123 -16.75 -18.70 -0.33
CA LYS A 123 -15.29 -18.84 -0.33
C LYS A 123 -14.65 -18.34 0.98
N SER A 124 -15.13 -17.22 1.50
CA SER A 124 -14.67 -16.65 2.77
C SER A 124 -15.06 -17.53 3.96
N MET A 125 -16.29 -18.04 3.96
CA MET A 125 -16.76 -19.01 4.95
C MET A 125 -15.93 -20.29 4.92
N ALA A 126 -15.67 -20.88 3.75
CA ALA A 126 -14.82 -22.07 3.65
C ALA A 126 -13.40 -21.84 4.20
N LYS A 127 -12.84 -20.64 4.03
CA LYS A 127 -11.55 -20.25 4.60
C LYS A 127 -11.62 -20.15 6.13
N MET A 128 -12.65 -19.50 6.67
CA MET A 128 -12.87 -19.35 8.12
C MET A 128 -13.13 -20.70 8.80
N LYS A 129 -13.91 -21.59 8.19
CA LYS A 129 -14.16 -22.96 8.64
C LYS A 129 -12.86 -23.76 8.81
N LYS A 130 -11.92 -23.59 7.88
CA LYS A 130 -10.60 -24.24 7.92
C LYS A 130 -9.70 -23.68 9.03
N THR A 131 -9.91 -22.43 9.44
CA THR A 131 -9.11 -21.77 10.48
C THR A 131 -9.60 -22.09 11.89
N ILE A 132 -10.90 -22.30 12.11
CA ILE A 132 -11.46 -22.40 13.49
C ILE A 132 -11.64 -23.86 13.97
N ASN A 133 -11.53 -24.88 13.12
CA ASN A 133 -11.55 -26.30 13.52
C ASN A 133 -12.74 -26.69 14.44
N LEU A 134 -13.94 -26.19 14.11
CA LEU A 134 -15.18 -26.47 14.86
C LEU A 134 -15.76 -27.85 14.50
N ASN A 135 -16.41 -28.50 15.47
CA ASN A 135 -17.08 -29.79 15.27
C ASN A 135 -18.49 -29.62 14.66
N GLU A 136 -19.04 -30.64 13.97
CA GLU A 136 -20.33 -30.58 13.25
C GLU A 136 -21.53 -30.15 14.11
N ASP A 137 -21.50 -30.40 15.41
CA ASP A 137 -22.56 -30.01 16.35
C ASP A 137 -22.51 -28.51 16.71
N GLU A 138 -21.31 -27.93 16.76
CA GLU A 138 -21.10 -26.49 16.95
C GLU A 138 -21.52 -25.71 15.69
N TYR A 139 -21.37 -26.32 14.52
CA TYR A 139 -21.88 -25.79 13.26
C TYR A 139 -23.40 -25.65 13.25
N GLN A 140 -24.13 -26.62 13.80
CA GLN A 140 -25.58 -26.55 13.85
C GLN A 140 -26.05 -25.44 14.79
N GLY A 141 -25.42 -25.29 15.97
CA GLY A 141 -25.71 -24.17 16.88
C GLY A 141 -25.53 -22.80 16.22
N PHE A 142 -24.49 -22.61 15.40
CA PHE A 142 -24.28 -21.37 14.63
C PHE A 142 -25.25 -21.21 13.45
N ASP A 143 -25.61 -22.29 12.74
CA ASP A 143 -26.55 -22.27 11.62
C ASP A 143 -27.99 -21.93 12.09
N TYR A 144 -28.39 -22.42 13.26
CA TYR A 144 -29.66 -22.04 13.90
C TYR A 144 -29.67 -20.57 14.34
N MET A 145 -28.55 -20.04 14.86
CA MET A 145 -28.42 -18.62 15.23
C MET A 145 -28.34 -17.65 14.02
N LEU A 146 -27.92 -18.12 12.84
CA LEU A 146 -27.96 -17.36 11.59
C LEU A 146 -29.36 -17.34 10.94
N LYS A 147 -30.21 -18.32 11.27
CA LYS A 147 -31.56 -18.49 10.70
C LYS A 147 -32.66 -17.79 11.51
N ASP A 148 -32.55 -17.70 12.83
CA ASP A 148 -33.48 -16.95 13.68
C ASP A 148 -32.93 -15.53 13.93
N GLY A 149 -33.53 -14.55 13.25
CA GLY A 149 -32.93 -13.26 12.95
C GLY A 149 -32.46 -12.39 14.13
N ASN A 150 -31.35 -11.66 13.91
CA ASN A 150 -31.13 -10.33 14.49
C ASN A 150 -29.98 -9.55 13.79
N ASN A 151 -30.34 -8.37 13.27
CA ASN A 151 -29.54 -7.26 12.69
C ASN A 151 -28.45 -6.70 13.65
N TYR A 152 -28.17 -7.35 14.78
CA TYR A 152 -27.18 -6.89 15.77
C TYR A 152 -25.83 -7.58 15.58
N TYR A 153 -25.82 -8.92 15.44
CA TYR A 153 -24.59 -9.69 15.26
C TYR A 153 -24.02 -9.58 13.84
N ASP A 154 -24.86 -9.53 12.80
CA ASP A 154 -24.39 -9.36 11.42
C ASP A 154 -23.78 -7.98 11.16
N LYS A 155 -24.34 -6.95 11.82
CA LYS A 155 -23.81 -5.58 11.81
C LYS A 155 -22.51 -5.50 12.62
N SER A 156 -22.47 -6.13 13.80
CA SER A 156 -21.26 -6.19 14.64
C SER A 156 -20.13 -6.97 13.96
N LEU A 157 -20.44 -8.10 13.33
CA LEU A 157 -19.48 -8.93 12.58
C LEU A 157 -19.00 -8.20 11.33
N GLY A 158 -19.90 -7.53 10.60
CA GLY A 158 -19.55 -6.69 9.46
C GLY A 158 -18.70 -5.47 9.82
N ILE A 159 -18.94 -4.86 10.99
CA ILE A 159 -18.11 -3.78 11.54
C ILE A 159 -16.73 -4.33 11.93
N ALA A 160 -16.66 -5.46 12.63
CA ALA A 160 -15.40 -6.10 13.02
C ALA A 160 -14.57 -6.51 11.79
N LEU A 161 -15.19 -7.09 10.76
CA LEU A 161 -14.53 -7.43 9.50
C LEU A 161 -13.99 -6.21 8.76
N LYS A 162 -14.75 -5.11 8.71
CA LYS A 162 -14.27 -3.86 8.12
C LYS A 162 -13.07 -3.29 8.87
N GLN A 163 -13.14 -3.28 10.21
CA GLN A 163 -12.04 -2.82 11.06
C GLN A 163 -10.78 -3.67 10.86
N MET A 164 -10.92 -5.00 10.82
CA MET A 164 -9.81 -5.92 10.56
C MET A 164 -9.19 -5.71 9.17
N LEU A 165 -10.00 -5.61 8.11
CA LEU A 165 -9.50 -5.36 6.76
C LEU A 165 -8.81 -4.00 6.61
N THR A 166 -9.29 -2.97 7.33
CA THR A 166 -8.61 -1.68 7.36
C THR A 166 -7.30 -1.73 8.15
N ALA A 167 -7.25 -2.48 9.25
CA ALA A 167 -6.03 -2.67 10.03
C ALA A 167 -4.98 -3.47 9.25
N GLU A 168 -5.39 -4.51 8.51
CA GLU A 168 -4.51 -5.31 7.64
C GLU A 168 -3.90 -4.44 6.53
N ARG A 169 -4.71 -3.61 5.86
CA ARG A 169 -4.19 -2.65 4.85
C ARG A 169 -3.23 -1.61 5.45
N GLN A 170 -3.51 -1.14 6.67
CA GLN A 170 -2.61 -0.21 7.36
C GLN A 170 -1.29 -0.90 7.75
N ALA A 171 -1.35 -2.16 8.21
CA ALA A 171 -0.18 -2.96 8.52
C ALA A 171 0.68 -3.22 7.27
N GLU A 172 0.09 -3.63 6.15
CA GLU A 172 0.81 -3.81 4.87
C GLU A 172 1.45 -2.50 4.39
N THR A 173 0.81 -1.36 4.64
CA THR A 173 1.35 -0.05 4.26
C THR A 173 2.51 0.34 5.19
N ALA A 174 2.39 0.06 6.50
CA ALA A 174 3.45 0.28 7.48
C ALA A 174 4.67 -0.61 7.21
N GLU A 175 4.47 -1.88 6.87
CA GLU A 175 5.55 -2.81 6.52
C GLU A 175 6.30 -2.37 5.25
N LYS A 176 5.56 -1.88 4.23
CA LYS A 176 6.20 -1.27 3.05
C LYS A 176 6.99 -0.02 3.41
N GLN A 177 6.48 0.81 4.32
CA GLN A 177 7.18 2.00 4.78
C GLN A 177 8.45 1.64 5.57
N ASP A 178 8.38 0.61 6.42
CA ASP A 178 9.51 0.08 7.20
C ASP A 178 10.62 -0.46 6.28
N MET A 179 10.26 -1.27 5.28
CA MET A 179 11.23 -1.73 4.27
C MET A 179 11.91 -0.57 3.50
N LEU A 180 11.17 0.51 3.23
CA LEU A 180 11.77 1.71 2.61
C LEU A 180 12.75 2.42 3.55
N VAL A 181 12.45 2.48 4.85
CA VAL A 181 13.33 3.05 5.87
C VAL A 181 14.59 2.19 6.03
N GLU A 182 14.47 0.87 6.16
CA GLU A 182 15.62 -0.05 6.25
C GLU A 182 16.54 0.08 5.03
N ARG A 183 15.97 0.13 3.82
CA ARG A 183 16.75 0.35 2.60
C ARG A 183 17.49 1.69 2.61
N GLN A 184 16.88 2.74 3.16
CA GLN A 184 17.51 4.05 3.27
C GLN A 184 18.69 4.05 4.27
N VAL A 185 18.59 3.26 5.35
CA VAL A 185 19.68 3.06 6.32
C VAL A 185 20.86 2.34 5.67
N LEU A 186 20.63 1.25 4.95
CA LEU A 186 21.69 0.52 4.24
C LEU A 186 22.45 1.41 3.24
N ILE A 187 21.73 2.24 2.48
CA ILE A 187 22.34 3.20 1.55
C ILE A 187 23.21 4.22 2.31
N ALA A 188 22.73 4.71 3.46
CA ALA A 188 23.50 5.65 4.28
C ALA A 188 24.77 5.00 4.87
N GLU A 189 24.68 3.74 5.30
CA GLU A 189 25.84 2.98 5.79
C GLU A 189 26.90 2.81 4.70
N GLU A 190 26.51 2.43 3.47
CA GLU A 190 27.43 2.36 2.33
C GLU A 190 28.10 3.70 2.05
N GLN A 191 27.34 4.81 2.07
CA GLN A 191 27.90 6.15 1.89
C GLN A 191 28.92 6.51 2.99
N ILE A 192 28.66 6.14 4.24
CA ILE A 192 29.61 6.33 5.34
C ILE A 192 30.90 5.54 5.09
N GLN A 193 30.81 4.30 4.58
CA GLN A 193 32.01 3.51 4.27
C GLN A 193 32.83 4.14 3.13
N VAL A 194 32.17 4.62 2.07
CA VAL A 194 32.83 5.34 0.98
C VAL A 194 33.53 6.60 1.50
N ALA A 195 32.86 7.38 2.35
CA ALA A 195 33.44 8.57 2.96
C ALA A 195 34.67 8.25 3.83
N LYS A 196 34.64 7.15 4.59
CA LYS A 196 35.80 6.68 5.37
C LYS A 196 36.99 6.33 4.48
N ILE A 197 36.76 5.59 3.39
CA ILE A 197 37.82 5.22 2.45
C ILE A 197 38.42 6.47 1.80
N GLN A 198 37.59 7.43 1.40
CA GLN A 198 38.04 8.70 0.84
C GLN A 198 38.86 9.52 1.86
N ALA A 199 38.40 9.60 3.12
CA ALA A 199 39.15 10.28 4.18
C ALA A 199 40.53 9.63 4.41
N GLN A 200 40.61 8.30 4.47
CA GLN A 200 41.88 7.59 4.58
C GLN A 200 42.81 7.83 3.39
N ALA A 201 42.26 7.88 2.16
CA ALA A 201 43.05 8.18 0.98
C ALA A 201 43.61 9.61 1.02
N VAL A 202 42.82 10.58 1.48
CA VAL A 202 43.26 11.97 1.69
C VAL A 202 44.35 12.05 2.75
N GLU A 203 44.17 11.39 3.90
CA GLU A 203 45.19 11.36 4.96
C GLU A 203 46.51 10.76 4.48
N ARG A 204 46.45 9.62 3.76
CA ARG A 204 47.63 9.01 3.14
C ARG A 204 48.30 9.94 2.13
N GLY A 205 47.50 10.64 1.33
CA GLY A 205 47.98 11.67 0.41
C GLY A 205 48.70 12.80 1.13
N ILE A 206 48.16 13.29 2.26
CA ILE A 206 48.78 14.32 3.10
C ILE A 206 50.10 13.80 3.69
N THR A 207 50.15 12.56 4.20
CA THR A 207 51.38 11.98 4.73
C THR A 207 52.45 11.84 3.65
N PHE A 208 52.06 11.38 2.46
CA PHE A 208 52.95 11.29 1.31
C PHE A 208 53.47 12.67 0.91
N LEU A 209 52.59 13.66 0.79
CA LEU A 209 52.99 15.04 0.48
C LEU A 209 53.92 15.64 1.53
N LYS A 210 53.73 15.33 2.83
CA LYS A 210 54.65 15.77 3.89
C LYS A 210 56.02 15.09 3.80
N GLN A 211 56.06 13.80 3.46
CA GLN A 211 57.30 13.03 3.32
C GLN A 211 58.05 13.36 2.01
N SER A 212 57.33 13.61 0.93
CA SER A 212 57.89 13.95 -0.38
C SER A 212 58.24 15.44 -0.53
N ARG A 213 57.84 16.30 0.42
CA ARG A 213 58.26 17.70 0.44
C ARG A 213 59.75 17.73 0.83
N ALA A 214 60.59 18.32 -0.02
CA ALA A 214 61.95 18.67 0.40
C ALA A 214 61.85 19.50 1.70
N ARG A 215 62.48 19.05 2.78
CA ARG A 215 62.57 19.84 4.01
C ARG A 215 63.40 21.08 3.69
N ILE A 216 62.73 22.24 3.64
CA ILE A 216 63.40 23.52 3.45
C ILE A 216 63.85 23.99 4.83
N TYR A 217 65.15 23.93 5.10
CA TYR A 217 65.74 24.43 6.34
C TYR A 217 66.05 25.92 6.21
N SER A 218 65.54 26.72 7.14
CA SER A 218 65.85 28.16 7.16
C SER A 218 67.28 28.39 7.66
N GLU A 219 67.87 29.55 7.34
CA GLU A 219 69.20 29.92 7.87
C GLU A 219 69.23 29.93 9.41
N ASN A 220 68.10 30.26 10.05
CA ASN A 220 67.96 30.20 11.50
C ASN A 220 67.98 28.77 12.04
N ASP A 221 67.43 27.80 11.30
CA ASP A 221 67.51 26.37 11.66
C ASP A 221 68.95 25.88 11.59
N VAL A 222 69.71 26.27 10.55
CA VAL A 222 71.15 25.99 10.42
C VAL A 222 71.92 26.54 11.61
N TYR A 223 71.69 27.80 11.98
CA TYR A 223 72.36 28.44 13.11
C TYR A 223 72.11 27.69 14.43
N ASN A 224 70.86 27.33 14.70
CA ASN A 224 70.48 26.67 15.96
C ASN A 224 71.05 25.26 16.04
N GLU A 225 71.11 24.52 14.93
CA GLU A 225 71.62 23.15 14.93
C GLU A 225 73.14 23.10 15.12
N ILE A 226 73.90 23.96 14.43
CA ILE A 226 75.36 24.08 14.66
C ILE A 226 75.64 24.50 16.12
N LYS A 227 74.80 25.38 16.68
CA LYS A 227 74.93 25.81 18.09
C LYS A 227 74.69 24.67 19.07
N LYS A 228 73.75 23.76 18.79
CA LYS A 228 73.51 22.56 19.62
C LYS A 228 74.66 21.56 19.55
N LEU A 229 75.32 21.43 18.41
CA LEU A 229 76.47 20.53 18.23
C LEU A 229 77.72 20.96 19.01
N GLY A 230 77.74 22.18 19.56
CA GLY A 230 78.86 22.65 20.38
C GLY A 230 80.17 22.81 19.61
N VAL A 231 80.07 23.05 18.29
CA VAL A 231 81.24 23.27 17.42
C VAL A 231 82.10 24.42 17.95
N VAL A 232 83.43 24.26 17.87
CA VAL A 232 84.38 25.29 18.33
C VAL A 232 84.15 26.62 17.61
N LYS A 233 84.25 27.75 18.35
CA LYS A 233 83.83 29.07 17.87
C LYS A 233 84.60 29.53 16.63
N GLU A 234 85.83 29.04 16.46
CA GLU A 234 86.76 29.37 15.38
C GLU A 234 86.25 28.86 14.03
N ILE A 235 85.55 27.72 14.00
CA ILE A 235 85.01 27.12 12.77
C ILE A 235 83.50 27.29 12.63
N PHE A 236 82.80 27.71 13.69
CA PHE A 236 81.34 27.90 13.72
C PHE A 236 80.81 28.70 12.51
N TRP A 237 81.42 29.85 12.22
CA TRP A 237 80.99 30.70 11.10
C TRP A 237 81.33 30.11 9.73
N SER A 238 82.38 29.30 9.64
CA SER A 238 82.75 28.56 8.43
C SER A 238 81.71 27.47 8.15
N CYS A 239 81.31 26.71 9.17
CA CYS A 239 80.24 25.73 9.09
C CYS A 239 78.91 26.38 8.66
N TYR A 240 78.54 27.49 9.32
CA TYR A 240 77.31 28.22 9.02
C TYR A 240 77.28 28.72 7.57
N ARG A 241 78.34 29.39 7.11
CA ARG A 241 78.41 29.90 5.73
C ARG A 241 78.43 28.77 4.70
N PHE A 242 79.11 27.66 4.98
CA PHE A 242 79.16 26.50 4.11
C PHE A 242 77.76 25.90 3.92
N LEU A 243 77.07 25.57 5.02
CA LEU A 243 75.72 25.00 4.97
C LEU A 243 74.70 25.98 4.40
N CYS A 244 74.80 27.29 4.64
CA CYS A 244 73.92 28.28 4.01
C CYS A 244 74.14 28.39 2.49
N ARG A 245 75.36 28.11 2.00
CA ARG A 245 75.73 28.25 0.59
C ARG A 245 75.48 26.97 -0.22
N ASP A 246 75.56 25.80 0.40
CA ASP A 246 75.37 24.50 -0.25
C ASP A 246 74.11 23.81 0.28
N GLU A 247 73.05 23.83 -0.55
CA GLU A 247 71.75 23.22 -0.21
C GLU A 247 71.81 21.69 -0.13
N ARG A 248 72.77 21.04 -0.81
CA ARG A 248 72.94 19.58 -0.76
C ARG A 248 73.63 19.17 0.53
N ALA A 249 74.75 19.82 0.86
CA ALA A 249 75.44 19.59 2.12
C ALA A 249 74.54 19.94 3.31
N LYS A 250 73.68 20.97 3.18
CA LYS A 250 72.63 21.27 4.14
C LYS A 250 71.65 20.12 4.30
N GLY A 251 71.09 19.61 3.20
CA GLY A 251 70.19 18.45 3.25
C GLY A 251 70.82 17.24 3.92
N GLU A 252 72.03 16.86 3.50
CA GLU A 252 72.77 15.72 4.06
C GLU A 252 73.08 15.90 5.54
N PHE A 253 73.50 17.09 5.96
CA PHE A 253 73.78 17.40 7.37
C PHE A 253 72.55 17.21 8.27
N PHE A 254 71.36 17.62 7.83
CA PHE A 254 70.13 17.49 8.62
C PHE A 254 69.47 16.10 8.56
N ASP A 255 69.87 15.25 7.61
CA ASP A 255 69.39 13.88 7.50
C ASP A 255 70.23 12.89 8.35
N VAL A 256 71.39 13.34 8.85
CA VAL A 256 72.26 12.57 9.74
C VAL A 256 71.75 12.65 11.20
N PRO A 257 71.72 11.54 11.96
CA PRO A 257 71.43 11.56 13.39
C PRO A 257 72.38 12.47 14.17
N PHE A 258 71.88 13.15 15.21
CA PHE A 258 72.63 14.18 15.97
C PHE A 258 73.98 13.67 16.49
N GLU A 259 74.05 12.40 16.86
CA GLU A 259 75.25 11.73 17.38
C GLU A 259 76.39 11.71 16.35
N ASP A 260 76.06 11.63 15.06
CA ASP A 260 77.00 11.52 13.95
C ASP A 260 77.17 12.84 13.18
N CYS A 261 76.29 13.82 13.42
CA CYS A 261 76.29 15.12 12.73
C CYS A 261 77.62 15.87 12.78
N HIS A 262 78.35 15.78 13.90
CA HIS A 262 79.64 16.45 14.03
C HIS A 262 80.69 15.85 13.08
N GLY A 263 80.75 14.51 12.97
CA GLY A 263 81.68 13.84 12.04
C GLY A 263 81.31 14.12 10.58
N ALA A 264 80.03 13.95 10.24
CA ALA A 264 79.52 14.18 8.89
C ALA A 264 79.77 15.63 8.40
N LEU A 265 79.57 16.63 9.28
CA LEU A 265 79.84 18.03 8.95
C LEU A 265 81.32 18.28 8.63
N TYR A 266 82.24 17.67 9.38
CA TYR A 266 83.67 17.80 9.13
C TYR A 266 84.09 17.12 7.84
N ASP A 267 83.57 15.93 7.55
CA ASP A 267 83.86 15.21 6.30
C ASP A 267 83.33 15.99 5.08
N LEU A 268 82.09 16.49 5.14
CA LEU A 268 81.52 17.34 4.09
C LEU A 268 82.34 18.61 3.84
N MET A 269 82.75 19.29 4.89
CA MET A 269 83.56 20.51 4.76
C MET A 269 84.97 20.21 4.22
N LYS A 270 85.55 19.07 4.59
CA LYS A 270 86.87 18.63 4.12
C LYS A 270 86.84 18.22 2.65
N GLU A 271 85.82 17.47 2.23
CA GLU A 271 85.60 17.10 0.82
C GLU A 271 85.39 18.33 -0.07
N ALA A 272 84.72 19.37 0.46
CA ALA A 272 84.51 20.63 -0.22
C ALA A 272 85.70 21.61 -0.14
N GLY A 273 86.78 21.29 0.60
CA GLY A 273 87.94 22.18 0.81
C GLY A 273 87.62 23.45 1.60
N ALA A 274 86.58 23.40 2.44
CA ALA A 274 86.12 24.53 3.28
C ALA A 274 86.87 24.64 4.62
N ILE A 275 87.66 23.62 4.99
CA ILE A 275 88.55 23.55 6.16
C ILE A 275 89.81 22.74 5.83
#